data_AF-A0A975LFW8-F1
#
_entry.id   AF-A0A975LFW8-F1
#
_cell.length_a   1.000
_cell.length_b   1.000
_cell.length_c   1.000
_cell.angle_alpha   90.00
_cell.angle_beta   90.00
_cell.angle_gamma   90.00
#
_symmetry.space_group_name_H-M   'P 1'
#
loop_
_entity.id
_entity.type
_entity.pdbx_description
1 polymer ?
#
loop_
_entity_poly.entity_id
_entity_poly.type
_entity_poly.pdbx_seq_one_letter_code
_entity_poly.pdbx_strand_id
1 'polypeptide(L)' 'MLKNIKWVIKNVLIGIVALYVVNFLGLDLNIFIPINIITILIVGFLRIPGLVILLILTKL' A
#
# COMPACT_ATOMS: atom_id res chain seq x y z
N MET A 1 -10.77 -13.65 18.90
CA MET A 1 -9.95 -12.42 18.90
C MET A 1 -8.60 -12.57 18.19
N LEU A 2 -7.73 -13.53 18.58
CA LEU A 2 -6.39 -13.67 17.99
C LEU A 2 -6.35 -13.84 16.45
N LYS A 3 -7.36 -14.51 15.85
CA LYS A 3 -7.45 -14.73 14.40
C LYS A 3 -7.56 -13.41 13.62
N ASN A 4 -8.34 -12.46 14.12
CA ASN A 4 -8.55 -11.16 13.49
C ASN A 4 -7.29 -10.30 13.56
N ILE A 5 -6.57 -10.35 14.69
CA ILE A 5 -5.30 -9.63 14.87
C ILE A 5 -4.24 -10.14 13.88
N LYS A 6 -4.09 -11.47 13.74
CA LYS A 6 -3.17 -12.05 12.76
C LYS A 6 -3.51 -11.62 11.32
N TRP A 7 -4.80 -11.52 11.00
CA TRP A 7 -5.26 -11.07 9.69
C TRP A 7 -4.91 -9.59 9.44
N VAL A 8 -5.12 -8.71 10.42
CA VAL A 8 -4.75 -7.30 10.32
C VAL A 8 -3.24 -7.14 10.14
N ILE A 9 -2.43 -7.84 10.94
CA ILE A 9 -0.96 -7.79 10.84
C ILE A 9 -0.51 -8.25 9.44
N LYS A 10 -1.11 -9.31 8.90
CA LYS A 10 -0.81 -9.80 7.55
C LYS A 10 -1.12 -8.72 6.50
N ASN A 11 -2.26 -8.05 6.61
CA ASN A 11 -2.61 -6.98 5.67
C ASN A 11 -1.67 -5.78 5.78
N VAL A 12 -1.29 -5.37 7.00
CA VAL A 12 -0.32 -4.28 7.21
C VAL A 12 1.03 -4.63 6.57
N LEU A 13 1.53 -5.86 6.79
CA LEU A 13 2.76 -6.33 6.16
C LEU A 13 2.68 -6.32 4.63
N ILE A 14 1.56 -6.79 4.06
CA ILE A 14 1.32 -6.75 2.62
C ILE A 14 1.33 -5.29 2.11
N GLY A 15 0.68 -4.38 2.83
CA GLY A 15 0.63 -2.96 2.48
C GLY A 15 2.01 -2.31 2.46
N ILE A 16 2.83 -2.56 3.49
CA ILE A 16 4.22 -2.08 3.56
C ILE A 16 5.02 -2.61 2.37
N VAL A 17 5.03 -3.93 2.16
CA VAL A 17 5.81 -4.56 1.09
C VAL A 17 5.37 -4.04 -0.27
N ALA A 18 4.06 -3.97 -0.53
CA ALA A 18 3.52 -3.50 -1.80
C ALA A 18 3.89 -2.03 -2.08
N LEU A 19 3.78 -1.14 -1.10
CA LEU A 19 4.17 0.26 -1.25
C LEU A 19 5.67 0.42 -1.53
N TYR A 20 6.52 -0.32 -0.84
CA TYR A 20 7.95 -0.32 -1.10
C TYR A 20 8.28 -0.80 -2.51
N VAL A 21 7.66 -1.90 -2.95
CA VAL A 21 7.85 -2.44 -4.30
C VAL A 21 7.37 -1.44 -5.36
N VAL A 22 6.20 -0.83 -5.18
CA VAL A 22 5.68 0.15 -6.14
C VAL A 22 6.52 1.41 -6.18
N ASN A 23 6.98 1.93 -5.04
CA ASN A 23 7.88 3.08 -5.03
C ASN A 23 9.22 2.77 -5.67
N PHE A 24 9.77 1.58 -5.44
CA PHE A 24 11.03 1.15 -6.06
C PHE A 24 10.90 1.02 -7.58
N LEU A 25 9.87 0.33 -8.06
CA LEU A 25 9.61 0.18 -9.51
C LEU A 25 9.13 1.49 -10.15
N GLY A 26 8.54 2.38 -9.35
CA GLY A 26 7.99 3.66 -9.78
C GLY A 26 9.02 4.78 -9.91
N LEU A 27 10.26 4.57 -9.48
CA LEU A 27 11.35 5.56 -9.57
C LEU A 27 11.53 6.09 -10.99
N ASP A 28 11.60 5.20 -11.99
CA ASP A 28 11.78 5.57 -13.40
C ASP A 28 10.57 6.31 -13.99
N LEU A 29 9.40 6.17 -13.36
CA LEU A 29 8.13 6.76 -13.80
C LEU A 29 7.75 8.02 -13.01
N ASN A 30 8.63 8.52 -12.14
CA ASN A 30 8.36 9.59 -11.17
C ASN A 30 7.10 9.33 -10.33
N ILE A 31 6.83 8.06 -10.01
CA ILE A 31 5.73 7.65 -9.14
C ILE A 31 6.26 7.57 -7.72
N PHE A 32 5.70 8.38 -6.83
CA PHE A 32 6.02 8.33 -5.40
C PHE A 32 4.74 8.32 -4.57
N ILE A 33 4.47 7.20 -3.90
CA ILE A 33 3.37 7.06 -2.96
C ILE A 33 3.92 7.23 -1.53
N PRO A 34 3.44 8.19 -0.73
CA PRO A 34 3.89 8.37 0.64
C PRO A 34 3.64 7.11 1.48
N ILE A 35 4.67 6.62 2.18
CA ILE A 35 4.57 5.44 3.05
C ILE A 35 4.19 5.90 4.47
N ASN A 36 2.91 5.82 4.82
CA ASN A 36 2.39 6.13 6.15
C ASN A 36 1.30 5.14 6.56
N ILE A 37 0.82 5.24 7.80
CA ILE A 37 -0.15 4.26 8.34
C ILE A 37 -1.42 4.17 7.48
N ILE A 38 -1.87 5.29 6.90
CA ILE A 38 -3.11 5.36 6.12
C ILE A 38 -2.90 4.68 4.77
N THR A 39 -1.85 5.01 4.03
CA THR A 39 -1.57 4.39 2.73
C THR A 39 -1.27 2.90 2.86
N ILE A 40 -0.56 2.50 3.93
CA ILE A 40 -0.31 1.09 4.24
C ILE A 40 -1.62 0.34 4.47
N LEU A 41 -2.58 0.91 5.20
CA LEU A 41 -3.87 0.26 5.43
C LEU A 41 -4.70 0.20 4.15
N ILE A 42 -4.74 1.27 3.35
CA ILE A 42 -5.47 1.28 2.07
C ILE A 42 -4.92 0.18 1.16
N VAL A 43 -3.60 0.14 0.94
CA VAL A 43 -2.97 -0.88 0.08
C VAL A 43 -3.04 -2.26 0.70
N GLY A 44 -2.86 -2.39 2.02
CA GLY A 44 -2.89 -3.67 2.72
C GLY A 44 -4.24 -4.36 2.67
N PHE A 45 -5.33 -3.59 2.75
CA PHE A 45 -6.69 -4.13 2.73
C PHE A 45 -7.24 -4.26 1.31
N LEU A 46 -7.04 -3.24 0.45
CA LEU A 46 -7.59 -3.25 -0.91
C LEU A 46 -6.65 -3.93 -1.91
N ARG A 47 -5.34 -4.09 -1.62
CA ARG A 47 -4.33 -4.64 -2.53
C ARG A 47 -4.20 -3.81 -3.82
N ILE A 48 -4.40 -4.44 -4.98
CA ILE A 48 -4.27 -3.84 -6.31
C ILE A 48 -5.21 -2.62 -6.48
N PRO A 49 -6.54 -2.70 -6.20
CA PRO A 49 -7.38 -1.52 -6.31
C PRO A 49 -6.96 -0.38 -5.36
N GLY A 50 -6.40 -0.69 -4.19
CA GLY A 50 -5.83 0.31 -3.28
C GLY A 50 -4.64 1.04 -3.89
N LEU A 51 -3.75 0.32 -4.57
CA LEU A 51 -2.62 0.91 -5.30
C LEU A 51 -3.11 1.80 -6.45
N VAL A 52 -4.08 1.33 -7.25
CA VAL A 52 -4.60 2.09 -8.39
C VAL A 52 -5.22 3.42 -7.92
N ILE A 53 -6.02 3.40 -6.85
CA ILE A 53 -6.63 4.61 -6.28
C ILE A 53 -5.54 5.59 -5.81
N LEU A 54 -4.54 5.11 -5.07
CA LEU A 54 -3.46 5.97 -4.60
C LEU A 54 -2.64 6.53 -5.76
N LEU A 55 -2.35 5.75 -6.80
CA LEU A 55 -1.64 6.21 -7.98
C LEU A 55 -2.40 7.34 -8.69
N ILE A 56 -3.71 7.20 -8.85
CA ILE A 56 -4.55 8.23 -9.46
C ILE A 56 -4.56 9.47 -8.57
N LEU A 57 -4.78 9.32 -7.26
CA LEU A 57 -4.89 10.44 -6.32
C LEU A 57 -3.57 11.20 -6.15
N THR A 58 -2.43 10.51 -6.26
CA THR A 58 -1.11 11.13 -6.07
C THR A 58 -0.57 11.76 -7.36
N LYS A 59 -1.09 11.35 -8.54
CA LYS A 59 -0.74 11.95 -9.84
C LYS A 59 -1.71 13.05 -10.30
N LEU A 60 -2.92 13.13 -9.73
CA LEU A 60 -3.82 14.27 -9.90
C LEU A 60 -3.22 15.51 -9.21
#